data_AF-A0A918FYZ6-F1
#
_entry.id   AF-A0A918FYZ6-F1
#
_cell.length_a   1.000
_cell.length_b   1.000
_cell.length_c   1.000
_cell.angle_alpha   90.00
_cell.angle_beta   90.00
_cell.angle_gamma   90.00
#
_symmetry.space_group_name_H-M   'P 1'
#
loop_
_entity.id
_entity.type
_entity.pdbx_description
1 polymer ?
#
loop_
_entity_poly.entity_id
_entity_poly.type
_entity_poly.pdbx_seq_one_letter_code
_entity_poly.pdbx_strand_id
1 'polypeptide(L)'
;MIPGRGGHPNRRNRRDDHDERGTTMTGVDPDRLDDQQLMRELETIHRTRHDTLLYGSNDALRAHNDRMARLEGEYLRRNPSRFVSPGRTREGARERTAGAAGRGPADAPVGKWGPGTTAGPGGA
;
A
#
# COMPACT_ATOMS: atom_id res chain seq x y z
N MET A 1 43.49 15.77 -38.92
CA MET A 1 42.80 16.99 -38.45
C MET A 1 41.46 16.56 -37.88
N ILE A 2 41.25 16.65 -36.57
CA ILE A 2 40.00 16.24 -35.89
C ILE A 2 39.40 17.47 -35.19
N PRO A 3 38.16 17.85 -35.54
CA PRO A 3 37.20 18.37 -34.56
C PRO A 3 35.81 17.73 -34.80
N GLY A 4 34.89 17.59 -33.85
CA GLY A 4 34.82 18.07 -32.49
C GLY A 4 33.72 17.34 -31.73
N ARG A 5 33.87 17.36 -30.41
CA ARG A 5 32.85 17.02 -29.41
C ARG A 5 31.54 17.78 -29.65
N GLY A 6 30.42 17.15 -29.30
CA GLY A 6 29.31 17.87 -28.66
C GLY A 6 27.94 17.44 -29.14
N GLY A 7 27.19 16.79 -28.25
CA GLY A 7 25.74 16.68 -28.38
C GLY A 7 25.21 15.28 -28.11
N HIS A 8 25.33 14.79 -26.88
CA HIS A 8 24.39 13.77 -26.41
C HIS A 8 22.99 14.41 -26.48
N PRO A 9 22.04 13.88 -27.28
CA PRO A 9 20.70 14.43 -27.27
C PRO A 9 20.12 14.25 -25.87
N ASN A 10 19.76 15.41 -25.34
CA ASN A 10 19.12 15.70 -24.08
C ASN A 10 18.17 14.58 -23.59
N ARG A 11 18.65 13.79 -22.63
CA ARG A 11 17.89 12.80 -21.83
C ARG A 11 16.96 13.50 -20.82
N ARG A 12 16.11 14.43 -21.28
CA ARG A 12 15.12 15.16 -20.46
C ARG A 12 13.71 15.00 -21.01
N ASN A 13 13.28 13.77 -21.26
CA ASN A 13 11.85 13.43 -21.22
C ASN A 13 11.64 11.90 -21.11
N ARG A 14 12.15 11.29 -20.04
CA ARG A 14 11.83 9.90 -19.66
C ARG A 14 11.05 9.90 -18.35
N ARG A 15 9.98 10.69 -18.29
CA ARG A 15 9.11 10.79 -17.11
C ARG A 15 7.62 10.73 -17.43
N ASP A 16 7.26 10.48 -18.69
CA ASP A 16 5.85 10.35 -19.11
C ASP A 16 5.51 8.91 -19.54
N ASP A 17 6.49 7.99 -19.56
CA ASP A 17 6.29 6.58 -19.93
C ASP A 17 5.60 5.74 -18.82
N HIS A 18 5.43 6.30 -17.62
CA HIS A 18 4.82 5.59 -16.48
C HIS A 18 3.29 5.73 -16.44
N ASP A 19 2.70 6.71 -17.13
CA ASP A 19 1.24 6.88 -17.20
C ASP A 19 0.57 5.91 -18.20
N GLU A 20 1.30 5.41 -19.20
CA GLU A 20 0.73 4.54 -20.23
C GLU A 20 0.68 3.05 -19.83
N ARG A 21 1.57 2.57 -18.95
CA ARG A 21 1.53 1.17 -18.48
C ARG A 21 0.50 0.89 -17.39
N GLY A 22 -0.09 1.92 -16.77
CA GLY A 22 -1.15 1.79 -15.76
C GLY A 22 -2.58 1.93 -16.30
N THR A 23 -2.74 2.51 -17.49
CA THR A 23 -4.05 2.96 -18.01
C THR A 23 -4.81 1.90 -18.81
N THR A 24 -4.18 0.78 -19.18
CA THR A 24 -4.82 -0.27 -20.00
C THR A 24 -5.46 -1.40 -19.20
N MET A 25 -5.76 -1.22 -17.91
CA MET A 25 -6.65 -2.15 -17.20
C MET A 25 -8.11 -1.82 -17.51
N THR A 26 -8.49 -1.66 -18.77
CA THR A 26 -9.90 -1.70 -19.19
C THR A 26 -10.30 -3.16 -19.14
N GLY A 27 -11.13 -3.64 -18.22
CA GLY A 27 -12.51 -3.22 -18.04
C GLY A 27 -13.41 -4.44 -18.16
N VAL A 28 -13.06 -5.54 -17.48
CA VAL A 28 -13.96 -6.67 -17.30
C VAL A 28 -14.67 -6.45 -15.98
N ASP A 29 -16.00 -6.54 -16.01
CA ASP A 29 -16.83 -6.47 -14.83
C ASP A 29 -16.38 -7.57 -13.83
N PRO A 30 -16.11 -7.24 -12.55
CA PRO A 30 -15.78 -8.24 -11.52
C PRO A 30 -16.71 -9.46 -11.54
N ASP A 31 -18.00 -9.25 -11.82
CA ASP A 31 -19.03 -10.29 -11.85
C ASP A 31 -18.80 -11.32 -12.97
N ARG A 32 -18.00 -10.96 -13.99
CA ARG A 32 -17.66 -11.81 -15.14
C ARG A 32 -16.31 -12.52 -15.00
N LEU A 33 -15.53 -12.22 -13.97
CA LEU A 33 -14.24 -12.86 -13.73
C LEU A 33 -14.46 -14.22 -13.08
N ASP A 34 -13.72 -15.24 -13.52
CA ASP A 34 -13.60 -16.48 -12.74
C ASP A 34 -12.77 -16.25 -11.47
N ASP A 35 -12.80 -17.18 -10.51
CA ASP A 35 -12.11 -16.98 -9.22
C ASP A 35 -10.59 -16.83 -9.38
N GLN A 36 -9.99 -17.55 -10.33
CA GLN A 36 -8.55 -17.48 -10.58
C GLN A 36 -8.17 -16.13 -11.21
N GLN A 37 -9.00 -15.62 -12.11
CA GLN A 37 -8.86 -14.30 -12.71
C GLN A 37 -9.06 -13.20 -11.66
N LEU A 38 -10.08 -13.32 -10.82
CA LEU A 38 -10.35 -12.36 -9.75
C LEU A 38 -9.16 -12.26 -8.78
N MET A 39 -8.58 -13.40 -8.37
CA MET A 39 -7.40 -13.40 -7.50
C MET A 39 -6.17 -12.76 -8.16
N ARG A 40 -5.91 -13.06 -9.44
CA ARG A 40 -4.81 -12.42 -10.20
C ARG A 40 -5.01 -10.91 -10.37
N GLU A 41 -6.25 -10.50 -10.62
CA GLU A 41 -6.59 -9.10 -10.79
C GLU A 41 -6.46 -8.33 -9.47
N LEU A 42 -6.90 -8.92 -8.35
CA LEU A 42 -6.70 -8.37 -7.00
C LEU A 42 -5.22 -8.18 -6.66
N GLU A 43 -4.39 -9.18 -6.94
CA GLU A 43 -2.94 -9.06 -6.73
C GLU A 43 -2.35 -7.93 -7.58
N THR A 44 -2.73 -7.86 -8.86
CA THR A 44 -2.19 -6.89 -9.80
C THR A 44 -2.62 -5.46 -9.46
N ILE A 45 -3.89 -5.25 -9.08
CA ILE A 45 -4.39 -3.92 -8.72
C ILE A 45 -3.79 -3.42 -7.41
N HIS A 46 -3.54 -4.30 -6.43
CA HIS A 46 -2.87 -3.92 -5.18
C HIS A 46 -1.43 -3.46 -5.44
N ARG A 47 -0.68 -4.17 -6.29
CA ARG A 47 0.68 -3.79 -6.68
C ARG A 47 0.71 -2.45 -7.40
N THR A 48 -0.08 -2.33 -8.47
CA THR A 48 -0.06 -1.14 -9.34
C THR A 48 -0.62 0.10 -8.65
N ARG A 49 -1.57 -0.04 -7.71
CA ARG A 49 -2.09 1.09 -6.93
C ARG A 49 -1.00 1.78 -6.09
N HIS A 50 0.01 1.05 -5.62
CA HIS A 50 1.14 1.66 -4.91
C HIS A 50 1.97 2.55 -5.84
N ASP A 51 2.23 2.09 -7.06
CA ASP A 51 2.93 2.89 -8.07
C ASP A 51 2.11 4.12 -8.46
N THR A 52 0.79 3.97 -8.66
CA THR A 52 -0.13 5.10 -8.93
C THR A 52 -0.20 6.09 -7.76
N LEU A 53 -0.10 5.62 -6.51
CA LEU A 53 -0.07 6.50 -5.33
C LEU A 53 1.18 7.40 -5.31
N LEU A 54 2.33 6.89 -5.75
CA LEU A 54 3.60 7.61 -5.72
C LEU A 54 3.81 8.51 -6.94
N TYR A 55 3.35 8.07 -8.11
CA TYR A 55 3.72 8.69 -9.38
C TYR A 55 2.53 9.06 -10.27
N GLY A 56 1.33 8.59 -9.97
CA GLY A 56 0.14 8.82 -10.78
C GLY A 56 -0.59 10.12 -10.44
N SER A 57 -1.49 10.53 -11.34
CA SER A 57 -2.39 11.65 -11.10
C SER A 57 -3.48 11.30 -10.06
N ASN A 58 -4.10 12.33 -9.47
CA ASN A 58 -5.22 12.14 -8.55
C ASN A 58 -6.42 11.42 -9.21
N ASP A 59 -6.66 11.67 -10.49
CA ASP A 59 -7.75 11.03 -11.24
C ASP A 59 -7.44 9.56 -11.51
N ALA A 60 -6.19 9.24 -11.86
CA ALA A 60 -5.74 7.85 -11.99
C ALA A 60 -5.86 7.10 -10.66
N LEU A 61 -5.46 7.73 -9.55
CA LEU A 61 -5.59 7.15 -8.21
C LEU A 61 -7.05 6.89 -7.84
N ARG A 62 -7.96 7.82 -8.17
CA ARG A 62 -9.41 7.65 -7.95
C ARG A 62 -9.95 6.44 -8.74
N ALA A 63 -9.62 6.34 -10.02
CA ALA A 63 -10.04 5.22 -10.84
C ALA A 63 -9.54 3.87 -10.31
N HIS A 64 -8.30 3.82 -9.81
CA HIS A 64 -7.75 2.63 -9.15
C HIS A 64 -8.48 2.26 -7.87
N ASN A 65 -8.82 3.25 -7.02
CA ASN A 65 -9.57 2.99 -5.78
C ASN A 65 -10.98 2.46 -6.07
N ASP A 66 -11.67 3.03 -7.05
CA ASP A 66 -13.02 2.60 -7.43
C ASP A 66 -13.03 1.16 -7.97
N ARG A 67 -12.06 0.81 -8.82
CA ARG A 67 -11.90 -0.55 -9.33
C ARG A 67 -11.53 -1.54 -8.22
N MET A 68 -10.66 -1.15 -7.30
CA MET A 68 -10.27 -1.97 -6.14
C MET A 68 -11.47 -2.31 -5.26
N ALA A 69 -12.31 -1.32 -4.95
CA ALA A 69 -13.53 -1.53 -4.17
C ALA A 69 -14.49 -2.53 -4.84
N ARG A 70 -14.62 -2.48 -6.17
CA ARG A 70 -15.48 -3.42 -6.92
C ARG A 70 -14.96 -4.85 -6.87
N LEU A 71 -13.66 -5.06 -7.08
CA LEU A 71 -13.04 -6.40 -7.04
C LEU A 71 -13.07 -7.00 -5.63
N GLU A 72 -12.78 -6.19 -4.62
CA GLU A 72 -12.84 -6.63 -3.22
C GLU A 72 -14.27 -6.97 -2.79
N GLY A 73 -15.25 -6.17 -3.24
CA GLY A 73 -16.67 -6.44 -3.04
C GLY A 73 -17.07 -7.79 -3.63
N GLU A 74 -16.66 -8.08 -4.86
CA GLU A 74 -16.97 -9.37 -5.48
C GLU A 74 -16.31 -10.54 -4.76
N TYR A 75 -15.04 -10.40 -4.36
CA TYR A 75 -14.37 -11.42 -3.57
C TYR A 75 -15.11 -11.71 -2.25
N LEU A 76 -15.57 -10.66 -1.54
CA LEU A 76 -16.33 -10.82 -0.31
C LEU A 76 -17.70 -11.47 -0.53
N ARG A 77 -18.39 -11.15 -1.63
CA ARG A 77 -19.66 -11.80 -1.99
C ARG A 77 -19.50 -13.29 -2.25
N ARG A 78 -18.43 -13.70 -2.95
CA ARG A 78 -18.13 -15.12 -3.24
C ARG A 78 -17.59 -15.88 -2.03
N ASN A 79 -16.97 -15.19 -1.08
CA ASN A 79 -16.28 -15.78 0.07
C ASN A 79 -16.87 -15.29 1.41
N PRO A 80 -18.16 -15.52 1.70
CA PRO A 80 -18.80 -15.06 2.93
C PRO A 80 -18.17 -15.70 4.18
N SER A 81 -17.65 -16.93 4.07
CA SER A 81 -16.98 -17.67 5.14
C SER A 81 -15.46 -17.53 5.14
N ARG A 82 -14.91 -16.44 4.60
CA ARG A 82 -13.44 -16.28 4.55
C ARG A 82 -12.84 -16.39 5.94
N PHE A 83 -11.72 -17.10 6.05
CA PHE A 83 -11.00 -17.20 7.31
C PHE A 83 -10.37 -15.84 7.66
N VAL A 84 -10.88 -15.20 8.70
CA VAL A 84 -10.28 -13.99 9.27
C VAL A 84 -9.31 -14.43 10.35
N SER A 85 -8.02 -14.18 10.16
CA SER A 85 -7.02 -14.45 11.21
C SER A 85 -7.39 -13.66 12.48
N PRO A 86 -7.59 -14.32 13.64
CA PRO A 86 -7.95 -13.63 14.89
C PRO A 86 -6.95 -12.53 15.25
N GLY A 87 -5.68 -12.71 14.92
CA GLY A 87 -4.64 -11.70 15.15
C GLY A 87 -4.84 -10.38 14.40
N ARG A 88 -5.63 -10.38 13.32
CA ARG A 88 -6.00 -9.18 12.54
C ARG A 88 -7.37 -8.62 12.89
N THR A 89 -8.04 -9.17 13.91
CA THR A 89 -9.26 -8.57 14.48
C THR A 89 -8.91 -7.64 15.64
N ARG A 90 -9.83 -6.71 15.94
CA ARG A 90 -9.72 -5.86 17.13
C ARG A 90 -9.75 -6.67 18.42
N GLU A 91 -10.53 -7.74 18.42
CA GLU A 91 -10.65 -8.67 19.55
C GLU A 91 -9.33 -9.40 19.80
N GLY A 92 -8.74 -10.01 18.78
CA GLY A 92 -7.43 -10.66 18.94
C GLY A 92 -6.30 -9.69 19.25
N ALA A 93 -6.41 -8.39 18.89
CA ALA A 93 -5.49 -7.37 19.37
C ALA A 93 -5.64 -7.14 20.89
N ARG A 94 -6.88 -7.10 21.41
CA ARG A 94 -7.16 -6.97 22.84
C ARG A 94 -6.70 -8.20 23.63
N GLU A 95 -6.92 -9.40 23.12
CA GLU A 95 -6.45 -10.65 23.74
C GLU A 95 -4.93 -10.70 23.87
N ARG A 96 -4.18 -10.25 22.85
CA ARG A 96 -2.70 -10.13 22.93
C ARG A 96 -2.26 -9.12 23.97
N THR A 97 -2.92 -7.96 24.06
CA THR A 97 -2.61 -6.96 25.09
C THR A 97 -2.90 -7.49 26.50
N ALA A 98 -4.02 -8.20 26.68
CA ALA A 98 -4.37 -8.82 27.96
C ALA A 98 -3.40 -9.95 28.34
N GLY A 99 -3.01 -10.80 27.38
CA GLY A 99 -2.01 -11.85 27.59
C GLY A 99 -0.60 -11.31 27.86
N ALA A 100 -0.22 -10.18 27.24
CA ALA A 100 1.03 -9.49 27.52
C ALA A 100 1.03 -8.81 28.90
N ALA A 101 -0.11 -8.27 29.35
CA ALA A 101 -0.27 -7.70 30.70
C ALA A 101 -0.20 -8.76 31.82
N GLY A 102 -0.42 -10.04 31.50
CA GLY A 102 -0.21 -11.17 32.42
C GLY A 102 1.25 -11.61 32.56
N ARG A 103 2.15 -11.15 31.68
CA ARG A 103 3.59 -11.36 31.83
C ARG A 103 4.16 -10.21 32.63
N GLY A 104 4.47 -10.46 33.90
CA GLY A 104 5.00 -9.46 34.83
C GLY A 104 6.23 -8.70 34.29
N PRO A 105 6.52 -7.50 34.84
CA PRO A 105 7.44 -6.49 34.27
C PRO A 105 8.92 -6.89 34.20
N ALA A 106 9.30 -8.12 34.54
CA ALA A 106 10.71 -8.53 34.66
C ALA A 106 11.42 -8.82 33.32
N ASP A 107 10.72 -8.80 32.18
CA ASP A 107 11.27 -9.26 30.89
C ASP A 107 11.04 -8.31 29.70
N ALA A 108 10.70 -7.04 29.93
CA ALA A 108 10.49 -6.08 28.83
C ALA A 108 11.84 -5.49 28.33
N PRO A 109 12.24 -5.69 27.05
CA PRO A 109 13.39 -4.98 26.50
C PRO A 109 13.09 -3.48 26.41
N VAL A 110 13.90 -2.65 27.09
CA VAL A 110 13.84 -1.19 27.04
C VAL A 110 14.03 -0.74 25.58
N GLY A 111 12.93 -0.35 24.95
CA GLY A 111 12.85 -0.09 23.51
C GLY A 111 12.54 1.37 23.21
N LYS A 112 13.58 2.21 23.25
CA LYS A 112 13.86 3.39 22.39
C LYS A 112 12.72 4.32 21.92
N TRP A 113 11.60 4.49 22.61
CA TRP A 113 10.69 5.62 22.35
C TRP A 113 10.07 6.10 23.66
N GLY A 114 10.89 6.69 24.53
CA GLY A 114 10.43 7.41 25.70
C GLY A 114 10.01 8.86 25.34
N PRO A 115 9.05 9.48 26.05
CA PRO A 115 8.67 10.85 25.79
C PRO A 115 9.83 11.80 26.13
N GLY A 116 10.31 12.52 25.12
CA GLY A 116 11.32 13.55 25.28
C GLY A 116 10.75 14.72 26.08
N THR A 117 11.04 14.79 27.37
CA THR A 117 10.84 16.00 28.17
C THR A 117 11.99 16.96 27.90
N THR A 118 11.77 17.97 27.07
CA THR A 118 12.67 19.12 26.99
C THR A 118 12.20 20.15 28.02
N ALA A 119 12.69 20.02 29.26
CA ALA A 119 12.65 21.10 30.23
C ALA A 119 13.90 21.97 30.01
N GLY A 120 13.74 23.09 29.31
CA GLY A 120 14.75 24.14 29.24
C GLY A 120 14.65 25.04 30.46
N PRO A 121 15.73 25.31 31.20
CA PRO A 121 15.70 26.32 32.25
C PRO A 121 15.82 27.72 31.64
N GLY A 122 14.84 28.57 31.96
CA GLY A 122 14.97 30.02 31.86
C GLY A 122 15.73 30.59 33.06
N GLY A 123 16.36 31.74 32.84
CA GLY A 123 16.99 32.58 33.86
C GLY A 123 18.38 33.02 33.43
N ALA A 124 18.79 34.28 33.50
CA ALA A 124 18.13 35.56 33.75
C ALA A 124 19.05 36.63 33.14
#